data_AF-A0A7R9KYH2-F1
#
_entry.id   AF-A0A7R9KYH2-F1
#
_cell.length_a   1.000
_cell.length_b   1.000
_cell.length_c   1.000
_cell.angle_alpha   90.00
_cell.angle_beta   90.00
_cell.angle_gamma   90.00
#
_symmetry.space_group_name_H-M   'P 1'
#
loop_
_entity.id
_entity.type
_entity.pdbx_description
1 polymer ?
#
loop_
_entity_poly.entity_id
_entity_poly.type
_entity_poly.pdbx_seq_one_letter_code
_entity_poly.pdbx_strand_id
1 'polypeptide(L)'
;MIGTARYASINSHLGVEVSRRDDLEALGYMLVYFLKGRLPWQGLQAATNRHKYEKIAQVKVSTPLATLCAALPTEFVAYLEYCRRLGFKSTPDYRYLR
;
A
#
# COMPACT_ATOMS: atom_id res chain seq x y z
N MET A 1 -0.65 16.78 2.03
CA MET A 1 -0.23 16.52 0.63
C MET A 1 0.05 15.02 0.52
N ILE A 2 -0.56 14.31 -0.43
CA ILE A 2 -0.21 12.90 -0.69
C ILE A 2 1.04 12.93 -1.57
N GLY A 3 2.06 12.13 -1.23
CA GLY A 3 3.26 11.95 -2.05
C GLY A 3 2.95 11.18 -3.35
N THR A 4 3.85 10.30 -3.79
CA THR A 4 3.59 9.44 -4.96
C THR A 4 2.41 8.50 -4.68
N ALA A 5 1.22 8.84 -5.20
CA ALA A 5 -0.04 8.10 -4.96
C ALA A 5 0.04 6.60 -5.25
N ARG A 6 0.95 6.18 -6.15
CA ARG A 6 1.24 4.79 -6.46
C ARG A 6 1.65 3.98 -5.24
N TYR A 7 2.51 4.52 -4.37
CA TYR A 7 3.05 3.80 -3.22
C TYR A 7 2.50 4.29 -1.88
N ALA A 8 1.81 5.44 -1.85
CA ALA A 8 1.20 5.96 -0.61
C ALA A 8 0.29 4.92 0.08
N SER A 9 0.34 4.82 1.40
CA SER A 9 -0.53 3.91 2.17
C SER A 9 -2.01 4.25 1.97
N ILE A 10 -2.89 3.31 2.33
CA ILE A 10 -4.34 3.57 2.36
C ILE A 10 -4.67 4.74 3.29
N ASN A 11 -4.03 4.82 4.46
CA ASN A 11 -4.25 5.92 5.42
C ASN A 11 -3.93 7.28 4.82
N SER A 12 -2.82 7.38 4.07
CA SER A 12 -2.43 8.63 3.38
C SER A 12 -3.50 9.10 2.40
N HIS A 13 -4.13 8.17 1.67
CA HIS A 13 -5.26 8.47 0.78
C HIS A 13 -6.53 8.91 1.53
N LEU A 14 -6.75 8.38 2.73
CA LEU A 14 -7.89 8.73 3.58
C LEU A 14 -7.68 10.02 4.39
N GLY A 15 -6.55 10.71 4.21
CA GLY A 15 -6.23 11.94 4.94
C GLY A 15 -5.90 11.71 6.42
N VAL A 16 -5.62 10.46 6.81
CA VAL A 16 -5.17 10.11 8.15
C VAL A 16 -3.70 10.50 8.30
N GLU A 17 -3.33 10.98 9.48
CA GLU A 17 -1.93 11.29 9.79
C GLU A 17 -1.03 10.07 9.53
N VAL A 18 0.09 10.30 8.85
CA VAL A 18 1.03 9.26 8.44
C VAL A 18 2.06 9.00 9.53
N SER A 19 2.52 7.76 9.62
CA SER A 19 3.44 7.27 10.64
C SER A 19 4.33 6.14 10.11
N ARG A 20 5.13 5.51 10.97
CA ARG A 20 6.04 4.41 10.62
C ARG A 20 5.36 3.24 9.87
N ARG A 21 4.08 2.96 10.17
CA ARG A 21 3.34 1.89 9.47
C ARG A 21 3.10 2.20 7.99
N ASP A 22 2.97 3.48 7.67
CA ASP A 22 2.65 3.95 6.33
C ASP A 22 3.88 3.86 5.42
N ASP A 23 5.07 4.12 5.97
CA ASP A 23 6.35 3.89 5.29
C ASP A 23 6.54 2.40 4.96
N LEU A 24 6.23 1.50 5.90
CA LEU A 24 6.36 0.06 5.68
C LEU A 24 5.34 -0.47 4.67
N GLU A 25 4.09 0.01 4.69
CA GLU A 25 3.10 -0.34 3.68
C GLU A 25 3.55 0.14 2.29
N ALA A 26 4.09 1.36 2.19
CA ALA A 26 4.62 1.90 0.95
C ALA A 26 5.80 1.07 0.42
N LEU A 27 6.71 0.65 1.30
CA LEU A 27 7.80 -0.27 0.96
C LEU A 27 7.27 -1.60 0.42
N GLY A 28 6.25 -2.19 1.05
CA GLY A 28 5.62 -3.41 0.55
C GLY A 28 5.05 -3.25 -0.86
N TYR A 29 4.39 -2.12 -1.15
CA TYR A 29 3.92 -1.83 -2.52
C TYR A 29 5.07 -1.66 -3.52
N MET A 30 6.20 -1.06 -3.13
CA MET A 30 7.38 -0.96 -4.00
C MET A 30 7.98 -2.34 -4.30
N LEU A 31 8.11 -3.21 -3.29
CA LEU A 31 8.64 -4.56 -3.49
C LEU A 31 7.75 -5.40 -4.42
N VAL A 32 6.43 -5.35 -4.23
CA VAL A 32 5.47 -5.99 -5.15
C VAL A 32 5.60 -5.40 -6.56
N TYR A 33 5.74 -4.09 -6.68
CA TYR A 33 5.96 -3.44 -7.97
C TYR A 33 7.26 -3.91 -8.65
N PHE A 34 8.37 -4.03 -7.93
CA PHE A 34 9.62 -4.52 -8.51
C PHE A 34 9.49 -5.96 -9.03
N LEU A 35 8.74 -6.82 -8.36
CA LEU A 35 8.57 -8.22 -8.75
C LEU A 35 7.53 -8.43 -9.84
N LYS A 36 6.47 -7.61 -9.89
CA LYS A 36 5.34 -7.78 -10.82
C LYS A 36 5.36 -6.79 -11.99
N GLY A 37 6.23 -5.78 -11.95
CA GLY A 37 6.32 -4.68 -12.91
C GLY A 37 5.14 -3.69 -12.89
N ARG A 38 4.04 -4.04 -12.22
CA ARG A 38 2.83 -3.20 -12.13
C ARG A 38 2.03 -3.46 -10.85
N LEU A 39 1.25 -2.46 -10.46
CA LEU A 39 0.26 -2.49 -9.40
C LEU A 39 -1.15 -2.28 -9.98
N PRO A 40 -2.20 -2.88 -9.38
CA PRO A 40 -3.57 -2.85 -9.93
C PRO A 40 -4.16 -1.44 -10.09
N TRP A 41 -3.70 -0.47 -9.31
CA TRP A 41 -4.13 0.92 -9.34
C TRP A 41 -3.32 1.82 -10.27
N GLN A 42 -2.50 1.26 -11.18
CA GLN A 42 -1.82 2.02 -12.22
C GLN A 42 -2.70 2.23 -13.46
N GLY A 43 -2.50 3.35 -14.16
CA GLY A 43 -3.19 3.63 -15.43
C GLY A 43 -4.65 4.05 -15.31
N LEU A 44 -5.16 4.25 -14.09
CA LEU A 44 -6.54 4.67 -13.86
C LEU A 44 -6.80 6.09 -14.43
N GLN A 45 -7.88 6.20 -15.21
CA GLN A 45 -8.31 7.45 -15.83
C GLN A 45 -9.39 8.13 -14.98
N ALA A 46 -9.29 9.46 -14.85
CA ALA A 46 -10.28 10.29 -14.16
C ALA A 46 -10.23 11.72 -14.69
N ALA A 47 -11.36 12.42 -14.62
CA ALA A 47 -11.49 13.79 -15.12
C ALA A 47 -10.68 14.83 -14.31
N THR A 48 -10.41 14.54 -13.04
CA THR A 48 -9.65 15.43 -12.14
C THR A 48 -8.63 14.62 -11.33
N ASN A 49 -7.58 15.29 -10.87
CA ASN A 49 -6.58 14.66 -9.98
C ASN A 49 -7.21 14.15 -8.68
N ARG A 50 -8.20 14.87 -8.13
CA ARG A 50 -8.94 14.45 -6.94
C ARG A 50 -9.64 13.11 -7.18
N HIS A 51 -10.43 13.01 -8.24
CA HIS A 51 -11.11 11.75 -8.60
C HIS A 51 -10.11 10.63 -8.94
N LYS A 52 -8.94 10.97 -9.49
CA LYS A 52 -7.88 9.99 -9.73
C LYS A 52 -7.36 9.40 -8.42
N TYR A 53 -7.09 10.22 -7.41
CA TYR A 53 -6.63 9.76 -6.10
C TYR A 53 -7.70 8.94 -5.38
N GLU A 54 -8.97 9.37 -5.42
CA GLU A 54 -10.10 8.60 -4.88
C GLU A 54 -10.22 7.23 -5.54
N LYS A 55 -10.10 7.14 -6.88
CA LYS A 55 -10.09 5.85 -7.59
C LYS A 55 -8.90 4.97 -7.20
N ILE A 56 -7.70 5.54 -7.07
CA ILE A 56 -6.51 4.80 -6.61
C ILE A 56 -6.75 4.23 -5.21
N ALA A 57 -7.28 5.04 -4.29
CA ALA A 57 -7.60 4.63 -2.93
C ALA A 57 -8.62 3.48 -2.91
N GLN A 58 -9.71 3.62 -3.67
CA GLN A 58 -10.74 2.59 -3.81
C GLN A 58 -10.14 1.26 -4.30
N VAL A 59 -9.31 1.30 -5.35
CA VAL A 59 -8.67 0.08 -5.89
C VAL A 59 -7.69 -0.53 -4.88
N LYS A 60 -6.95 0.27 -4.10
CA LYS A 60 -6.07 -0.25 -3.03
C LYS A 60 -6.83 -0.98 -1.93
N VAL A 61 -7.97 -0.43 -1.54
CA VAL A 61 -8.85 -1.02 -0.50
C VAL A 61 -9.54 -2.28 -1.02
N SER A 62 -10.04 -2.24 -2.26
CA SER A 62 -10.79 -3.36 -2.85
C SER A 62 -9.92 -4.49 -3.38
N THR A 63 -8.62 -4.26 -3.60
CA THR A 63 -7.68 -5.32 -4.01
C THR A 63 -7.30 -6.18 -2.78
N PRO A 64 -7.68 -7.47 -2.73
CA PRO A 64 -7.24 -8.36 -1.67
C PRO A 64 -5.74 -8.57 -1.72
N LEU A 65 -5.08 -8.67 -0.56
CA LEU A 65 -3.62 -8.88 -0.50
C LEU A 65 -3.20 -10.20 -1.17
N ALA A 66 -4.00 -11.26 -1.04
CA ALA A 66 -3.78 -12.53 -1.75
C ALA A 66 -3.76 -12.34 -3.28
N THR A 67 -4.61 -11.47 -3.83
CA THR A 67 -4.63 -11.14 -5.25
C THR A 67 -3.45 -10.26 -5.64
N LEU A 68 -3.14 -9.23 -4.83
CA LEU A 68 -2.01 -8.33 -5.04
C LEU A 68 -0.69 -9.11 -5.12
N CYS A 69 -0.49 -10.01 -4.16
CA CYS A 69 0.71 -10.84 -4.00
C CYS A 69 0.60 -12.20 -4.69
N ALA A 70 -0.38 -12.43 -5.56
CA ALA A 70 -0.51 -13.70 -6.28
C ALA A 70 0.80 -14.02 -7.03
N ALA A 71 1.22 -15.29 -6.95
CA ALA A 71 2.49 -15.81 -7.49
C ALA A 71 3.77 -15.21 -6.84
N LEU A 72 3.66 -14.51 -5.72
CA LEU A 72 4.79 -14.15 -4.86
C LEU A 72 4.83 -15.09 -3.63
N PRO A 73 5.97 -15.19 -2.93
CA PRO A 73 6.05 -15.89 -1.65
C PRO A 73 5.01 -15.37 -0.65
N THR A 74 4.48 -16.26 0.19
CA THR A 74 3.42 -15.95 1.16
C THR A 74 3.80 -14.85 2.16
N GLU A 75 5.10 -14.68 2.38
CA GLU A 75 5.72 -13.65 3.22
C GLU A 75 5.32 -12.24 2.77
N PHE A 76 5.05 -12.01 1.48
CA PHE A 76 4.57 -10.71 1.00
C PHE A 76 3.17 -10.37 1.49
N VAL A 77 2.28 -11.36 1.55
CA VAL A 77 0.93 -11.19 2.13
C VAL A 77 1.08 -10.93 3.62
N ALA A 78 1.85 -11.76 4.32
CA ALA A 78 2.07 -11.63 5.76
C ALA A 78 2.68 -10.26 6.14
N TYR A 79 3.65 -9.77 5.36
CA TYR A 79 4.27 -8.45 5.51
C TYR A 79 3.23 -7.34 5.38
N LEU A 80 2.44 -7.32 4.30
CA LEU A 80 1.47 -6.25 4.06
C LEU A 80 0.33 -6.28 5.08
N GLU A 81 -0.10 -7.48 5.49
CA GLU A 81 -1.06 -7.64 6.56
C GLU A 81 -0.53 -7.12 7.89
N TYR A 82 0.72 -7.45 8.22
CA TYR A 82 1.39 -6.94 9.42
C TYR A 82 1.39 -5.41 9.43
N CYS A 83 1.81 -4.79 8.31
CA CYS A 83 1.86 -3.33 8.18
C CYS A 83 0.47 -2.70 8.37
N ARG A 84 -0.57 -3.27 7.77
CA ARG A 84 -1.96 -2.78 7.89
C ARG A 84 -2.55 -2.93 9.29
N ARG A 85 -2.07 -3.88 10.09
CA ARG A 85 -2.51 -4.10 11.49
C ARG A 85 -1.79 -3.21 12.50
N LEU A 86 -0.69 -2.55 12.14
CA LEU A 86 0.04 -1.69 13.05
C LEU A 86 -0.80 -0.48 13.51
N GLY A 87 -0.76 -0.23 14.81
CA GLY A 87 -1.29 1.01 15.39
C GLY A 87 -0.46 2.22 14.98
N PHE A 88 -1.08 3.41 14.99
CA PHE A 88 -0.44 4.66 14.57
C PHE A 88 0.87 4.96 15.34
N LYS A 89 0.87 4.75 16.66
CA LYS A 89 2.05 4.97 17.52
C LYS A 89 2.92 3.72 17.70
N SER A 90 2.53 2.57 17.16
CA SER A 90 3.25 1.32 17.34
C SER A 90 4.67 1.42 16.77
N THR A 91 5.63 0.81 17.47
CA THR A 91 6.98 0.59 16.93
C THR A 91 6.95 -0.73 16.18
N PRO A 92 7.24 -0.77 14.87
CA PRO A 92 7.29 -2.01 14.11
C PRO A 92 8.37 -2.96 14.64
N ASP A 93 8.10 -4.25 14.60
CA ASP A 93 9.08 -5.31 14.84
C ASP A 93 9.87 -5.55 13.56
N TYR A 94 10.92 -4.74 13.37
CA TYR A 94 11.78 -4.83 12.20
C TYR A 94 12.55 -6.15 12.11
N ARG A 95 12.70 -6.89 13.22
CA ARG A 95 13.38 -8.20 13.21
C ARG A 95 12.47 -9.27 12.64
N TYR A 96 11.18 -9.21 12.94
CA TYR A 96 10.17 -10.07 12.34
C TYR A 96 10.02 -9.86 10.82
N LEU A 97 10.29 -8.64 10.33
CA LEU A 97 10.20 -8.28 8.91
C LEU A 97 11.46 -8.57 8.08
N ARG A 98 12.50 -9.18 8.68
CA ARG A 98 13.79 -9.46 8.02
C ARG A 98 13.82 -10.81 7.32
#